data_AF-A0A846PRS0-F1
#
_entry.id   AF-A0A846PRS0-F1
#
_cell.length_a   1.000
_cell.length_b   1.000
_cell.length_c   1.000
_cell.angle_alpha   90.00
_cell.angle_beta   90.00
_cell.angle_gamma   90.00
#
_symmetry.space_group_name_H-M   'P 1'
#
loop_
_entity.id
_entity.type
_entity.pdbx_description
1 polymer ?
#
loop_
_entity_poly.entity_id
_entity_poly.type
_entity_poly.pdbx_seq_one_letter_code
_entity_poly.pdbx_strand_id
1 'polypeptide(L)'
;MQIYYEIMMAINQDKLENEKISKTRIQQKCNTSYDKLLKYLEEMEQKGLIQMNHDIEITQRGQKFFNDYARVNNLIEEITSRLV
;
A
#
# COMPACT_ATOMS: atom_id res chain seq x y z
N MET A 1 10.11 -1.15 2.33
CA MET A 1 9.27 -1.58 1.18
C MET A 1 7.97 -2.22 1.64
N GLN A 2 7.97 -3.11 2.65
CA GLN A 2 6.75 -3.69 3.22
C GLN A 2 5.67 -2.66 3.58
N ILE A 3 6.03 -1.57 4.27
CA ILE A 3 5.07 -0.53 4.64
C ILE A 3 4.39 0.13 3.41
N TYR A 4 5.07 0.25 2.27
CA TYR A 4 4.46 0.77 1.05
C TYR A 4 3.44 -0.22 0.47
N TYR A 5 3.73 -1.52 0.53
CA TYR A 5 2.81 -2.57 0.14
C TYR A 5 1.56 -2.59 1.05
N GLU A 6 1.74 -2.49 2.36
CA GLU A 6 0.65 -2.40 3.34
C GLU A 6 -0.22 -1.15 3.11
N ILE A 7 0.39 0.00 2.86
CA ILE A 7 -0.34 1.25 2.54
C ILE A 7 -1.12 1.09 1.23
N MET A 8 -0.54 0.52 0.18
CA MET A 8 -1.25 0.26 -1.08
C MET A 8 -2.41 -0.72 -0.91
N MET A 9 -2.23 -1.76 -0.11
CA MET A 9 -3.29 -2.70 0.23
C MET A 9 -4.44 -1.97 0.95
N ALA A 10 -4.12 -1.13 1.93
CA ALA A 10 -5.11 -0.34 2.65
C ALA A 10 -5.83 0.66 1.75
N ILE A 11 -5.12 1.33 0.82
CA ILE A 11 -5.72 2.23 -0.19
C ILE A 11 -6.72 1.47 -1.06
N ASN A 12 -6.32 0.32 -1.62
CA ASN A 12 -7.20 -0.50 -2.46
C ASN A 12 -8.43 -0.97 -1.71
N GLN A 13 -8.25 -1.42 -0.47
CA GLN A 13 -9.37 -1.88 0.33
C GLN A 13 -10.31 -0.74 0.72
N ASP A 14 -9.80 0.43 1.10
CA ASP A 14 -10.62 1.60 1.41
C ASP A 14 -11.42 2.07 0.19
N LYS A 15 -10.82 2.04 -1.01
CA LYS A 15 -11.45 2.38 -2.29
C LYS A 15 -12.57 1.40 -2.69
N LEU A 16 -12.46 0.13 -2.31
CA LEU A 16 -13.51 -0.87 -2.55
C LEU A 16 -14.68 -0.72 -1.55
N GLU A 17 -14.37 -0.36 -0.30
CA GLU A 17 -15.34 -0.29 0.79
C GLU A 17 -16.06 1.07 0.88
N ASN A 18 -15.50 2.13 0.29
CA ASN A 18 -15.98 3.50 0.47
C ASN A 18 -15.93 4.29 -0.85
N GLU A 19 -16.84 5.24 -1.02
CA GLU A 19 -16.85 6.15 -2.19
C GLU A 19 -15.63 7.07 -2.25
N LYS A 20 -15.06 7.43 -1.10
CA LYS A 20 -13.91 8.34 -0.99
C LYS A 20 -12.87 7.77 -0.05
N ILE A 21 -11.60 7.96 -0.42
CA ILE A 21 -10.47 7.48 0.36
C ILE A 21 -10.26 8.35 1.60
N SER A 22 -10.02 7.73 2.75
CA SER A 22 -9.66 8.42 4.00
C SER A 22 -8.26 8.04 4.48
N LYS A 23 -7.39 9.06 4.62
CA LYS A 23 -6.05 8.90 5.22
C LYS A 23 -6.12 8.34 6.64
N THR A 24 -7.14 8.71 7.42
CA THR A 24 -7.33 8.20 8.79
C THR A 24 -7.67 6.71 8.79
N ARG A 25 -8.52 6.23 7.86
CA ARG A 25 -8.84 4.80 7.75
C ARG A 25 -7.64 3.99 7.27
N ILE A 26 -6.87 4.52 6.30
CA ILE A 26 -5.60 3.94 5.88
C ILE A 26 -4.64 3.83 7.07
N GLN A 27 -4.51 4.89 7.87
CA GLN A 27 -3.65 4.91 9.05
C GLN A 27 -4.00 3.81 10.05
N GLN A 28 -5.29 3.61 10.33
CA GLN A 28 -5.78 2.55 11.21
C GLN A 28 -5.43 1.15 10.68
N LYS A 29 -5.42 0.96 9.35
CA LYS A 29 -5.06 -0.31 8.71
C LYS A 29 -3.54 -0.58 8.70
N CYS A 30 -2.71 0.46 8.71
CA CYS A 30 -1.25 0.32 8.54
C CYS A 30 -0.43 0.31 9.85
N ASN A 31 -1.07 0.19 11.03
CA ASN A 31 -0.43 0.19 12.35
C ASN A 31 0.74 1.22 12.49
N THR A 32 0.54 2.42 11.97
CA THR A 32 1.54 3.49 11.95
C THR A 32 0.93 4.78 12.46
N SER A 33 1.77 5.73 12.89
CA SER A 33 1.27 7.05 13.28
C SER A 33 0.84 7.86 12.05
N TYR A 34 -0.10 8.79 12.24
CA TYR A 34 -0.60 9.62 11.15
C TYR A 34 0.53 10.43 10.48
N ASP A 35 1.43 11.02 11.26
CA ASP A 35 2.60 11.75 10.74
C ASP A 35 3.53 10.86 9.90
N LYS A 36 3.73 9.60 10.32
CA LYS A 36 4.53 8.65 9.54
C LYS A 36 3.81 8.24 8.26
N LEU A 37 2.50 8.04 8.30
CA LEU A 37 1.71 7.77 7.10
C LEU A 37 1.87 8.91 6.09
N LEU A 38 1.75 10.17 6.50
CA LEU A 38 1.90 11.31 5.60
C LEU A 38 3.27 11.34 4.92
N LYS A 39 4.35 11.11 5.68
CA LYS A 39 5.70 11.01 5.13
C LYS A 39 5.82 9.87 4.10
N TYR A 40 5.24 8.71 4.40
CA TYR A 40 5.26 7.61 3.43
C TYR A 40 4.45 7.89 2.18
N LEU A 41 3.28 8.53 2.30
CA LEU A 41 2.49 8.94 1.13
C LEU A 41 3.27 9.94 0.25
N GLU A 42 3.94 10.91 0.86
CA GLU A 42 4.80 11.86 0.15
C GLU A 42 5.97 11.14 -0.57
N GLU A 43 6.68 10.25 0.12
CA GLU A 43 7.74 9.44 -0.49
C GLU A 43 7.23 8.55 -1.63
N MET A 44 6.05 7.95 -1.48
CA MET A 44 5.42 7.11 -2.50
C MET A 44 5.02 7.94 -3.72
N GLU A 45 4.53 9.16 -3.54
CA GLU A 45 4.24 10.09 -4.63
C GLU A 45 5.52 10.53 -5.35
N GLN A 46 6.56 10.93 -4.61
CA GLN A 46 7.87 11.27 -5.19
C GLN A 46 8.48 10.11 -5.99
N LYS A 47 8.23 8.86 -5.57
CA LYS A 47 8.65 7.65 -6.29
C LYS A 47 7.75 7.29 -7.47
N GLY A 48 6.66 8.03 -7.70
CA GLY A 48 5.68 7.80 -8.74
C GLY A 48 4.87 6.52 -8.54
N LEU A 49 4.73 6.06 -7.29
CA LEU A 49 3.94 4.89 -6.93
C LEU A 49 2.46 5.24 -6.75
N ILE A 50 2.18 6.44 -6.26
CA ILE A 50 0.84 7.01 -6.14
C ILE A 50 0.81 8.42 -6.72
N GLN A 51 -0.38 8.96 -6.90
CA GLN A 51 -0.65 10.38 -7.16
C GLN A 51 -1.69 10.88 -6.15
N MET A 52 -1.54 12.13 -5.69
CA MET A 52 -2.43 12.73 -4.68
C MET A 52 -3.10 14.04 -5.12
N ASN A 53 -3.20 14.30 -6.43
CA ASN A 53 -3.72 15.57 -6.99
C ASN A 53 -5.16 15.92 -6.55
N HIS A 54 -6.04 14.92 -6.46
CA HIS A 54 -7.44 15.10 -6.03
C HIS A 54 -7.83 14.03 -5.01
N ASP A 55 -7.59 12.77 -5.38
CA ASP A 55 -7.68 11.61 -4.50
C ASP A 55 -6.36 10.83 -4.55
N ILE A 56 -6.17 9.93 -3.58
CA ILE A 56 -5.04 9.02 -3.59
C ILE A 56 -5.30 7.93 -4.63
N GLU A 57 -4.50 7.90 -5.68
CA GLU A 57 -4.59 6.83 -6.69
C GLU A 57 -3.25 6.13 -6.87
N ILE A 58 -3.31 4.81 -7.02
CA ILE A 58 -2.13 4.01 -7.34
C ILE A 58 -1.84 4.16 -8.84
N THR A 59 -0.61 4.54 -9.19
CA THR A 59 -0.20 4.67 -10.59
C THR A 59 0.01 3.29 -11.22
N GLN A 60 0.18 3.22 -12.54
CA GLN A 60 0.58 1.97 -13.20
C GLN A 60 1.89 1.39 -12.65
N ARG A 61 2.85 2.26 -12.32
CA ARG A 61 4.11 1.85 -11.69
C ARG A 61 3.87 1.30 -10.29
N GLY A 62 3.01 1.96 -9.51
CA GLY A 62 2.59 1.48 -8.20
C GLY A 62 1.91 0.11 -8.26
N GLN A 63 1.04 -0.11 -9.24
CA GLN A 63 0.38 -1.40 -9.45
C GLN A 63 1.38 -2.51 -9.79
N LYS A 64 2.38 -2.21 -10.64
CA LYS A 64 3.47 -3.15 -10.94
C LYS A 64 4.24 -3.51 -9.67
N PHE A 65 4.65 -2.51 -8.89
CA PHE A 65 5.33 -2.71 -7.60
C PHE A 65 4.49 -3.59 -6.66
N PHE A 66 3.21 -3.29 -6.52
CA PHE A 66 2.29 -4.04 -5.65
C PHE A 66 2.20 -5.51 -6.06
N ASN A 67 2.03 -5.78 -7.36
CA ASN A 67 1.94 -7.14 -7.89
C ASN A 67 3.24 -7.92 -7.74
N ASP A 68 4.39 -7.28 -8.02
CA ASP A 68 5.70 -7.90 -7.87
C ASP A 68 5.98 -8.24 -6.39
N TYR A 69 5.62 -7.34 -5.47
CA TYR A 69 5.75 -7.56 -4.04
C TYR A 69 4.84 -8.70 -3.55
N ALA A 70 3.58 -8.75 -3.99
CA ALA A 70 2.65 -9.82 -3.66
C ALA A 70 3.17 -11.21 -4.11
N ARG A 71 3.76 -11.30 -5.31
CA ARG A 71 4.37 -12.56 -5.78
C ARG A 71 5.52 -13.00 -4.89
N VAL A 72 6.38 -12.08 -4.47
CA VAL A 72 7.49 -12.41 -3.54
C VAL A 72 6.95 -12.91 -2.20
N ASN A 73 5.94 -12.25 -1.64
CA ASN A 73 5.31 -12.70 -0.40
C ASN A 73 4.70 -14.11 -0.54
N ASN A 74 3.95 -14.38 -1.61
CA ASN A 74 3.36 -15.70 -1.85
C ASN A 74 4.45 -16.78 -1.96
N LEU A 75 5.57 -16.50 -2.64
CA LEU A 75 6.68 -17.44 -2.73
C LEU A 75 7.31 -17.72 -1.36
N ILE A 76 7.47 -16.69 -0.52
CA ILE A 76 7.99 -16.84 0.84
C ILE A 76 7.03 -17.71 1.67
N GLU A 77 5.73 -17.47 1.58
CA GLU A 77 4.69 -18.25 2.27
C GLU A 77 4.71 -19.72 1.82
N GLU A 78 4.77 -19.99 0.51
CA GLU A 78 4.84 -21.34 -0.05
C GLU A 78 6.09 -22.12 0.39
N ILE A 79 7.24 -21.45 0.47
CA ILE A 79 8.48 -22.08 0.94
C ILE A 79 8.38 -22.35 2.44
N THR A 80 7.90 -21.38 3.22
CA THR A 80 7.78 -21.50 4.68
C THR A 80 6.79 -22.61 5.06
N SER A 81 5.66 -22.72 4.36
CA SER A 81 4.65 -23.75 4.63
C SER A 81 5.12 -25.17 4.33
N ARG A 82 6.20 -25.35 3.57
CA ARG A 82 6.80 -26.67 3.28
C ARG A 82 7.86 -27.08 4.31
N LEU A 83 8.33 -26.15 5.13
CA LEU A 83 9.37 -26.36 6.14
C LEU A 83 8.81 -26.63 7.54
N VAL A 84 7.49 -26.47 7.72
CA VAL A 84 6.73 -26.74 8.96
C VAL A 84 5.88 -27.98 8.75
#